data_AF-A0A7W0SK70-F1
#
_entry.id   AF-A0A7W0SK70-F1
#
_cell.length_a   1.000
_cell.length_b   1.000
_cell.length_c   1.000
_cell.angle_alpha   90.00
_cell.angle_beta   90.00
_cell.angle_gamma   90.00
#
_symmetry.space_group_name_H-M   'P 1'
#
loop_
_entity.id
_entity.type
_entity.pdbx_description
1 polymer ?
#
loop_
_entity_poly.entity_id
_entity_poly.type
_entity_poly.pdbx_seq_one_letter_code
_entity_poly.pdbx_strand_id
1 'polypeptide(L)'
;MPRCCCWPSSRSAGLRCLRDPTRGGLATVLNELALAANVAIVLDEASVPVAPEVVGAAEILGIDPLYVANEGKLVAVVAPESTDAALAALRAHPLGGFAALV
;
A
#
# COMPACT_ATOMS: atom_id res chain seq x y z
N MET A 1 -3.22 -24.45 -10.86
CA MET A 1 -2.58 -23.23 -10.32
C MET A 1 -3.66 -22.42 -9.63
N PRO A 2 -3.64 -22.24 -8.29
CA PRO A 2 -4.72 -21.54 -7.63
C PRO A 2 -4.60 -20.06 -7.98
N ARG A 3 -5.57 -19.57 -8.76
CA ARG A 3 -5.71 -18.15 -9.08
C ARG A 3 -5.93 -17.42 -7.76
N CYS A 4 -5.03 -16.54 -7.38
CA CYS A 4 -5.27 -15.63 -6.27
C CYS A 4 -6.52 -14.80 -6.63
N CYS A 5 -7.53 -14.76 -5.75
CA CYS A 5 -8.82 -14.08 -5.98
C CYS A 5 -8.68 -12.61 -6.39
N CYS A 6 -7.52 -12.00 -6.17
CA CYS A 6 -7.20 -10.62 -6.49
C CYS A 6 -7.01 -10.36 -7.99
N TRP A 7 -6.73 -11.39 -8.81
CA TRP A 7 -6.37 -11.18 -10.22
C TRP A 7 -7.36 -11.77 -11.22
N PRO A 8 -8.56 -11.18 -11.41
CA PRO A 8 -9.29 -11.26 -12.64
C PRO A 8 -8.84 -10.15 -13.60
N SER A 9 -8.58 -10.50 -14.86
CA SER A 9 -8.17 -9.63 -15.97
C SER A 9 -9.18 -8.53 -16.36
N SER A 10 -10.20 -8.25 -15.56
CA SER A 10 -11.09 -7.09 -15.70
C SER A 10 -12.07 -7.04 -14.52
N ARG A 11 -12.21 -5.85 -13.91
CA ARG A 11 -13.48 -5.22 -13.44
C ARG A 11 -13.17 -3.96 -12.59
N SER A 12 -12.78 -2.90 -13.28
CA SER A 12 -12.72 -1.47 -12.91
C SER A 12 -11.45 -0.83 -13.48
N ALA A 13 -11.45 0.49 -13.64
CA ALA A 13 -10.45 1.31 -14.33
C ALA A 13 -9.00 1.14 -13.81
N GLY A 14 -8.36 0.02 -14.14
CA GLY A 14 -6.96 -0.26 -13.85
C GLY A 14 -6.63 -0.75 -12.43
N LEU A 15 -7.58 -0.87 -11.50
CA LEU A 15 -7.30 -1.43 -10.16
C LEU A 15 -7.04 -2.95 -10.23
N ARG A 16 -5.89 -3.39 -9.73
CA ARG A 16 -5.44 -4.80 -9.74
C ARG A 16 -5.52 -5.45 -8.37
N CYS A 17 -5.28 -4.70 -7.30
CA CYS A 17 -5.39 -5.20 -5.93
C CYS A 17 -5.63 -4.06 -4.94
N LEU A 18 -6.36 -4.37 -3.86
CA LEU A 18 -6.55 -3.49 -2.71
C LEU A 18 -6.35 -4.31 -1.44
N ARG A 19 -5.56 -3.82 -0.49
CA ARG A 19 -5.35 -4.45 0.83
C ARG A 19 -5.22 -3.40 1.92
N ASP A 20 -5.70 -3.73 3.11
CA ASP A 20 -5.50 -2.96 4.34
C ASP A 20 -4.24 -3.45 5.09
N PRO A 21 -3.26 -2.58 5.40
CA PRO A 21 -2.04 -2.96 6.11
C PRO A 21 -2.27 -2.97 7.64
N THR A 22 -3.15 -3.86 8.09
CA THR A 22 -3.43 -4.11 9.51
C THR A 22 -2.27 -4.89 10.16
N ARG A 23 -2.45 -6.14 10.58
CA ARG A 23 -1.39 -6.87 11.31
C ARG A 23 -0.14 -7.08 10.44
N GLY A 24 1.02 -6.67 10.96
CA GLY A 24 2.30 -6.76 10.26
C GLY A 24 2.60 -5.58 9.32
N GLY A 25 1.67 -4.62 9.22
CA GLY A 25 1.87 -3.37 8.51
C GLY A 25 2.01 -3.49 6.99
N LEU A 26 2.54 -2.43 6.39
CA LEU A 26 2.77 -2.32 4.94
C LEU A 26 3.73 -3.40 4.44
N ALA A 27 4.83 -3.62 5.16
CA ALA A 27 5.87 -4.57 4.77
C ALA A 27 5.31 -5.99 4.62
N THR A 28 4.48 -6.44 5.57
CA THR A 28 3.88 -7.79 5.54
C THR A 28 2.90 -7.92 4.37
N VAL A 29 2.03 -6.93 4.17
CA VAL A 29 1.06 -6.94 3.05
C VAL A 29 1.77 -6.98 1.70
N LEU A 30 2.81 -6.18 1.49
CA LEU A 30 3.55 -6.20 0.22
C LEU A 30 4.26 -7.54 0.00
N ASN A 31 4.85 -8.14 1.04
CA ASN A 31 5.46 -9.47 0.93
C ASN A 31 4.43 -10.56 0.60
N GLU A 32 3.26 -10.55 1.25
CA GLU A 32 2.16 -11.48 0.92
C GLU A 32 1.70 -11.32 -0.53
N LEU A 33 1.54 -10.08 -1.00
CA LEU A 33 1.15 -9.80 -2.38
C LEU A 33 2.21 -10.26 -3.39
N ALA A 34 3.48 -9.96 -3.13
CA ALA A 34 4.61 -10.38 -3.95
C ALA A 34 4.68 -11.91 -4.09
N LEU A 35 4.56 -12.63 -2.96
CA LEU A 35 4.55 -14.09 -2.92
C LEU A 35 3.33 -14.68 -3.66
N ALA A 36 2.13 -14.14 -3.41
CA ALA A 36 0.91 -14.64 -4.03
C ALA A 36 0.85 -14.40 -5.54
N ALA A 37 1.45 -13.32 -6.02
CA ALA A 37 1.52 -12.98 -7.44
C ALA A 37 2.78 -13.51 -8.14
N ASN A 38 3.75 -14.07 -7.40
CA ASN A 38 5.05 -14.50 -7.91
C ASN A 38 5.79 -13.36 -8.65
N VAL A 39 5.88 -12.20 -8.00
CA VAL A 39 6.57 -11.00 -8.51
C VAL A 39 7.46 -10.39 -7.43
N ALA A 40 8.31 -9.45 -7.81
CA ALA A 40 8.99 -8.56 -6.87
C ALA A 40 8.24 -7.22 -6.80
N ILE A 41 8.16 -6.64 -5.59
CA ILE A 41 7.68 -5.28 -5.36
C ILE A 41 8.87 -4.48 -4.84
N VAL A 42 9.19 -3.38 -5.52
CA VAL A 42 10.24 -2.45 -5.12
C VAL A 42 9.56 -1.18 -4.64
N LEU A 43 9.97 -0.70 -3.48
CA LEU A 43 9.41 0.48 -2.82
C LEU A 43 10.51 1.54 -2.74
N ASP A 44 10.18 2.80 -3.04
CA ASP A 44 11.04 3.92 -2.63
C ASP A 44 10.65 4.30 -1.20
N GLU A 45 11.47 3.93 -0.22
CA GLU A 45 11.20 4.19 1.19
C GLU A 45 10.96 5.68 1.47
N ALA A 46 11.66 6.58 0.77
CA ALA A 46 11.52 8.03 0.95
C ALA A 46 10.16 8.57 0.47
N SER A 47 9.45 7.81 -0.36
CA SER A 47 8.12 8.17 -0.86
C SER A 47 6.99 7.74 0.07
N VAL A 48 7.25 6.85 1.04
CA VAL A 48 6.25 6.36 1.98
C VAL A 48 5.89 7.46 2.99
N PRO A 49 4.63 7.93 3.02
CA PRO A 49 4.22 8.99 3.92
C PRO A 49 4.11 8.47 5.36
N VAL A 50 5.06 8.86 6.20
CA VAL A 50 5.06 8.59 7.65
C VAL A 50 5.01 9.92 8.39
N ALA A 51 4.11 10.04 9.37
CA ALA A 51 4.00 11.25 10.17
C ALA A 51 5.28 11.44 11.02
N PRO A 52 5.82 12.66 11.17
CA PRO A 52 7.05 12.90 11.93
C PRO A 52 7.00 12.36 13.37
N GLU A 53 5.83 12.43 14.01
CA GLU A 53 5.60 11.91 15.36
C GLU A 53 5.70 10.38 15.41
N VAL A 54 5.28 9.70 14.35
CA VAL A 54 5.40 8.24 14.21
C VAL A 54 6.85 7.84 13.98
N VAL A 55 7.59 8.60 13.17
CA VAL A 55 9.05 8.37 12.97
C VAL A 55 9.78 8.50 14.31
N GLY A 56 9.58 9.61 15.03
CA GLY A 56 10.22 9.82 16.32
C GLY A 56 9.85 8.75 17.36
N ALA A 57 8.59 8.32 17.40
CA ALA A 57 8.18 7.22 18.28
C ALA A 57 8.82 5.88 17.88
N ALA A 58 8.90 5.57 16.58
CA ALA A 58 9.49 4.35 16.06
C ALA A 58 11.00 4.26 16.38
N GLU A 59 11.72 5.38 16.24
CA GLU A 59 13.14 5.48 16.60
C GLU A 59 13.38 5.20 18.09
N ILE A 60 12.58 5.80 18.98
CA ILE A 60 12.70 5.59 20.44
C ILE A 60 12.41 4.14 20.82
N LEU A 61 11.43 3.53 20.17
CA LEU A 61 11.00 2.16 20.45
C LEU A 61 11.87 1.10 19.76
N GLY A 62 12.75 1.49 18.83
CA GLY A 62 13.58 0.57 18.05
C GLY A 62 12.76 -0.33 17.11
N ILE A 63 11.67 0.21 16.55
CA ILE A 63 10.79 -0.52 15.62
C ILE A 63 10.78 0.17 14.25
N ASP A 64 10.50 -0.60 13.20
CA ASP A 64 10.32 -0.08 11.85
C ASP A 64 8.83 0.29 11.63
N PRO A 65 8.51 1.53 11.24
CA PRO A 65 7.14 1.96 10.99
C PRO A 65 6.41 1.15 9.90
N LEU A 66 7.13 0.54 8.95
CA LEU A 66 6.55 -0.28 7.90
C LEU A 66 5.92 -1.59 8.42
N TYR A 67 6.30 -2.03 9.61
CA TYR A 67 5.75 -3.23 10.26
C TYR A 67 4.65 -2.91 11.29
N VAL A 68 4.35 -1.63 11.51
CA VAL A 68 3.31 -1.20 12.44
C VAL A 68 1.93 -1.32 11.79
N ALA A 69 0.96 -1.79 12.59
CA ALA A 69 -0.40 -1.97 12.10
C ALA A 69 -1.13 -0.64 11.83
N ASN A 70 -1.88 -0.60 10.72
CA ASN A 70 -2.70 0.54 10.34
C ASN A 70 -4.19 0.15 10.28
N GLU A 71 -5.05 0.90 10.97
CA GLU A 71 -6.51 0.63 11.08
C GLU A 71 -7.36 1.70 10.36
N GLY A 72 -6.89 2.12 9.17
CA GLY A 72 -7.56 3.18 8.39
C GLY A 72 -6.81 3.57 7.13
N LYS A 73 -5.92 2.68 6.64
CA LYS A 73 -5.11 2.88 5.44
C LYS A 73 -5.36 1.72 4.49
N LEU A 74 -5.00 1.92 3.23
CA LEU A 74 -5.04 0.89 2.21
C LEU A 74 -3.80 1.00 1.32
N VAL A 75 -3.48 -0.12 0.67
CA VAL A 75 -2.50 -0.27 -0.40
C VAL A 75 -3.28 -0.62 -1.65
N ALA A 76 -3.08 0.14 -2.71
CA ALA A 76 -3.71 -0.10 -4.01
C ALA A 76 -2.63 -0.38 -5.05
N VAL A 77 -2.74 -1.50 -5.74
CA VAL A 77 -1.92 -1.81 -6.92
C VAL A 77 -2.76 -1.52 -8.15
N VAL A 78 -2.32 -0.59 -8.99
CA VAL A 78 -3.04 -0.13 -10.18
C VAL A 78 -2.21 -0.33 -11.46
N ALA A 79 -2.87 -0.31 -12.61
CA ALA A 79 -2.22 -0.25 -13.90
C ALA A 79 -1.52 1.12 -14.08
N PRO A 80 -0.35 1.17 -14.75
CA PRO A 80 0.42 2.41 -14.92
C PRO A 80 -0.43 3.57 -15.48
N GLU A 81 -1.27 3.30 -16.47
CA GLU A 81 -2.16 4.25 -17.12
C GLU A 81 -3.28 4.80 -16.21
N SER A 82 -3.51 4.18 -15.05
CA SER A 82 -4.54 4.59 -14.07
C SER A 82 -3.95 5.24 -12.81
N THR A 83 -2.63 5.37 -12.73
CA THR A 83 -1.91 5.90 -11.57
C THR A 83 -2.40 7.28 -11.13
N ASP A 84 -2.41 8.25 -12.06
CA ASP A 84 -2.78 9.63 -11.74
C ASP A 84 -4.26 9.74 -11.33
N ALA A 85 -5.14 9.02 -12.02
CA ALA A 85 -6.56 8.99 -11.72
C ALA A 85 -6.84 8.37 -10.34
N ALA A 86 -6.15 7.27 -10.00
CA ALA A 86 -6.27 6.62 -8.71
C ALA A 86 -5.75 7.51 -7.57
N LEU A 87 -4.57 8.12 -7.76
CA LEU A 87 -3.98 9.02 -6.77
C LEU A 87 -4.84 10.26 -6.54
N ALA A 88 -5.38 10.85 -7.61
CA ALA A 88 -6.31 11.98 -7.51
C ALA A 88 -7.60 11.59 -6.78
N ALA A 89 -8.17 10.41 -7.08
CA ALA A 89 -9.37 9.92 -6.39
C ALA A 89 -9.13 9.70 -4.89
N LEU A 90 -7.98 9.14 -4.51
CA LEU A 90 -7.62 8.97 -3.09
C LEU A 90 -7.44 10.33 -2.40
N ARG A 91 -6.73 11.27 -3.02
CA ARG A 91 -6.48 12.61 -2.44
C ARG A 91 -7.72 13.48 -2.35
N ALA A 92 -8.73 13.24 -3.20
CA ALA A 92 -10.03 13.92 -3.10
C ALA A 92 -10.85 13.47 -1.88
N HIS A 93 -10.54 12.31 -1.29
CA HIS A 93 -11.21 11.84 -0.09
C HIS A 93 -10.65 12.55 1.17
N PRO A 94 -11.49 12.96 2.15
CA PRO A 94 -11.03 13.69 3.33
C PRO A 94 -9.93 12.97 4.14
N LEU A 95 -9.93 11.64 4.14
CA LEU A 95 -8.93 10.81 4.84
C LEU A 95 -7.73 10.41 3.97
N GLY A 96 -7.74 10.73 2.67
CA GLY A 96 -6.74 10.29 1.70
C GLY A 96 -5.75 11.37 1.26
N GLY A 97 -5.73 12.54 1.92
CA GLY A 97 -4.88 13.67 1.53
C GLY A 97 -3.37 13.37 1.48
N PHE A 98 -2.91 12.37 2.26
CA PHE A 98 -1.52 11.91 2.27
C PHE A 98 -1.26 10.70 1.36
N ALA A 99 -2.20 10.31 0.50
CA ALA A 99 -1.95 9.24 -0.45
C ALA A 99 -0.75 9.59 -1.34
N ALA A 100 0.11 8.60 -1.57
CA ALA A 100 1.34 8.74 -2.34
C ALA A 100 1.51 7.53 -3.27
N LEU A 101 2.21 7.76 -4.38
CA LEU A 101 2.82 6.67 -5.13
C LEU A 101 4.07 6.25 -4.34
N VAL A 102 4.22 4.95 -4.11
CA VAL A 102 5.31 4.38 -3.32
C VAL A 102 6.06 3.28 -4.04
#